data_AF-A0A7C3FRG1-F1
#
_entry.id   AF-A0A7C3FRG1-F1
#
_cell.length_a   1.000
_cell.length_b   1.000
_cell.length_c   1.000
_cell.angle_alpha   90.00
_cell.angle_beta   90.00
_cell.angle_gamma   90.00
#
_symmetry.space_group_name_H-M   'P 1'
#
loop_
_entity.id
_entity.type
_entity.pdbx_description
1 polymer ?
#
loop_
_entity_poly.entity_id
_entity_poly.type
_entity_poly.pdbx_seq_one_letter_code
_entity_poly.pdbx_strand_id
1 'polypeptide(L)'
;MLTGFKTYLKVAWTCKTPLVLILDKEYTPISTDILNQIAVEISDKFEYIKDIADCDDAALLFKAAASERKENSVGLIFGKTPNGLHAWNLAMCPDGIKEMEPQNAKIGKRKGYRPIMVII
;
A
#
# COMPACT_ATOMS: atom_id res chain seq x y z
N MET A 1 -15.13 5.82 -9.62
CA MET A 1 -13.78 6.38 -9.83
C MET A 1 -13.59 7.62 -8.98
N LEU A 2 -12.39 7.85 -8.47
CA LEU A 2 -11.98 9.02 -7.71
C LEU A 2 -10.93 9.79 -8.51
N THR A 3 -11.02 11.12 -8.57
CA THR A 3 -9.98 11.94 -9.21
C THR A 3 -8.70 11.95 -8.36
N GLY A 4 -7.55 12.20 -8.99
CA GLY A 4 -6.26 12.29 -8.29
C GLY A 4 -6.26 13.28 -7.12
N PHE A 5 -6.95 14.43 -7.26
CA PHE A 5 -7.08 15.39 -6.16
C PHE A 5 -7.92 14.86 -4.98
N LYS A 6 -9.03 14.15 -5.26
CA LYS A 6 -9.83 13.50 -4.20
C LYS A 6 -9.05 12.37 -3.54
N THR A 7 -8.28 11.61 -4.32
CA THR A 7 -7.36 10.58 -3.81
C THR A 7 -6.31 11.19 -2.90
N TYR A 8 -5.64 12.27 -3.32
CA TYR A 8 -4.68 13.01 -2.51
C TYR A 8 -5.24 13.39 -1.15
N LEU A 9 -6.40 14.07 -1.11
CA LEU A 9 -7.00 14.51 0.16
C LEU A 9 -7.32 13.33 1.08
N LYS A 10 -7.88 12.24 0.54
CA LYS A 10 -8.22 11.04 1.32
C LYS A 10 -6.98 10.37 1.90
N VAL A 11 -5.95 10.18 1.09
CA VAL A 11 -4.69 9.55 1.49
C VAL A 11 -3.97 10.42 2.51
N ALA A 12 -3.79 11.71 2.22
CA ALA A 12 -3.10 12.63 3.11
C ALA A 12 -3.75 12.70 4.49
N TRP A 13 -5.08 12.74 4.53
CA TRP A 13 -5.85 12.73 5.78
C TRP A 13 -5.72 11.40 6.52
N THR A 14 -5.89 10.27 5.83
CA THR A 14 -5.90 8.94 6.47
C THR A 14 -4.52 8.55 7.00
N CYS A 15 -3.47 8.85 6.23
CA CYS A 15 -2.07 8.55 6.54
C CYS A 15 -1.41 9.65 7.37
N LYS A 16 -2.09 10.78 7.61
CA LYS A 16 -1.58 11.93 8.38
C LYS A 16 -0.23 12.45 7.87
N THR A 17 -0.07 12.49 6.54
CA THR A 17 1.10 13.07 5.88
C THR A 17 0.69 13.89 4.67
N PRO A 18 1.25 15.09 4.45
CA PRO A 18 1.03 15.84 3.22
C PRO A 18 1.87 15.32 2.04
N LEU A 19 2.86 14.45 2.30
CA LEU A 19 3.75 13.94 1.26
C LEU A 19 3.10 12.76 0.53
N VAL A 20 2.20 13.08 -0.39
CA VAL A 20 1.48 12.12 -1.23
C VAL A 20 1.77 12.44 -2.69
N LEU A 21 2.42 11.50 -3.38
CA LEU A 21 2.65 11.55 -4.82
C LEU A 21 1.55 10.77 -5.54
N ILE A 22 0.74 11.48 -6.31
CA ILE A 22 -0.32 10.94 -7.16
C ILE A 22 0.25 10.66 -8.54
N LEU A 23 0.20 9.41 -8.99
CA LEU A 23 0.73 8.99 -10.29
C LEU A 23 -0.34 8.94 -11.40
N ASP A 24 -1.60 8.72 -11.04
CA ASP A 24 -2.71 8.59 -11.99
C ASP A 24 -3.71 9.75 -11.89
N LYS A 25 -4.42 10.01 -13.00
CA LYS A 25 -5.49 11.02 -13.03
C LYS A 25 -6.72 10.57 -12.26
N GLU A 26 -7.02 9.27 -12.29
CA GLU A 26 -8.23 8.68 -11.71
C GLU A 26 -7.93 7.31 -11.12
N TYR A 27 -8.66 6.95 -10.07
CA TYR A 27 -8.47 5.70 -9.33
C TYR A 27 -9.79 4.96 -9.14
N THR A 28 -9.78 3.66 -9.37
CA THR A 28 -10.92 2.79 -9.12
C THR A 28 -10.70 2.03 -7.81
N PRO A 29 -11.58 2.16 -6.81
CA PRO A 29 -11.41 1.41 -5.56
C PRO A 29 -11.35 -0.10 -5.79
N ILE A 30 -10.31 -0.73 -5.25
CA ILE A 30 -10.07 -2.18 -5.34
C ILE A 30 -11.00 -2.94 -4.38
N SER A 31 -11.53 -4.08 -4.82
CA SER A 31 -12.34 -4.94 -3.94
C SER A 31 -11.49 -5.57 -2.84
N THR A 32 -12.11 -5.83 -1.69
CA THR A 32 -11.40 -6.50 -0.57
C THR A 32 -10.96 -7.92 -0.96
N ASP A 33 -11.72 -8.60 -1.82
CA ASP A 33 -11.38 -9.96 -2.28
C ASP A 33 -10.12 -9.98 -3.14
N ILE A 34 -10.01 -9.07 -4.11
CA ILE A 34 -8.80 -8.96 -4.95
C ILE A 34 -7.60 -8.54 -4.09
N LEU A 35 -7.82 -7.60 -3.17
CA LEU A 35 -6.78 -7.18 -2.23
C LEU A 35 -6.23 -8.35 -1.39
N ASN A 36 -7.13 -9.19 -0.87
CA ASN A 36 -6.77 -10.39 -0.11
C ASN A 36 -6.00 -11.41 -0.97
N GLN A 37 -6.44 -11.63 -2.21
CA GLN A 37 -5.77 -12.55 -3.13
C GLN A 37 -4.32 -12.12 -3.41
N ILE A 38 -4.11 -10.83 -3.68
CA ILE A 38 -2.75 -10.29 -3.88
C ILE A 38 -1.92 -10.45 -2.61
N ALA A 39 -2.50 -10.16 -1.44
CA ALA A 39 -1.80 -10.27 -0.17
C ALA A 39 -1.29 -11.69 0.11
N VAL A 40 -2.14 -12.69 -0.08
CA VAL A 40 -1.77 -14.10 0.08
C VAL A 40 -0.73 -14.51 -0.96
N GLU A 41 -0.93 -14.15 -2.23
CA GLU A 41 0.01 -14.49 -3.30
C GLU A 41 1.42 -13.97 -3.02
N ILE A 42 1.54 -12.71 -2.58
CA ILE A 42 2.84 -12.12 -2.28
C ILE A 42 3.42 -12.74 -1.00
N SER A 43 2.63 -12.92 0.06
CA SER A 43 3.15 -13.50 1.31
C SER A 43 3.65 -14.93 1.15
N ASP A 44 3.03 -15.72 0.27
CA ASP A 44 3.40 -17.11 0.05
C ASP A 44 4.68 -17.25 -0.79
N LYS A 45 4.98 -16.26 -1.63
CA LYS A 45 6.12 -16.29 -2.58
C LYS A 45 7.32 -15.49 -2.09
N PHE A 46 7.10 -14.48 -1.26
CA PHE A 46 8.14 -13.53 -0.90
C PHE A 46 9.05 -14.08 0.20
N GLU A 47 10.33 -14.24 -0.13
CA GLU A 47 11.37 -14.58 0.84
C GLU A 47 12.12 -13.31 1.25
N TYR A 48 12.15 -13.04 2.55
CA TYR A 48 12.87 -11.88 3.08
C TYR A 48 14.38 -12.15 3.07
N ILE A 49 15.12 -11.28 2.36
CA ILE A 49 16.58 -11.25 2.36
C ILE A 49 17.01 -9.83 2.68
N LYS A 50 17.67 -9.66 3.82
CA LYS A 50 18.09 -8.34 4.31
C LYS A 50 18.88 -7.57 3.25
N ASP A 51 18.47 -6.33 3.00
CA ASP A 51 19.09 -5.37 2.07
C ASP A 51 19.12 -5.81 0.58
N ILE A 52 18.43 -6.90 0.22
CA ILE A 52 18.39 -7.47 -1.15
C ILE A 52 16.96 -7.68 -1.63
N ALA A 53 16.12 -8.21 -0.76
CA ALA A 53 14.70 -8.47 -0.97
C ALA A 53 14.00 -8.19 0.35
N ASP A 54 13.81 -6.91 0.68
CA ASP A 54 13.32 -6.50 1.99
C ASP A 54 11.92 -5.84 1.92
N CYS A 55 11.60 -4.93 2.83
CA CYS A 55 10.22 -4.44 2.98
C CYS A 55 9.71 -3.64 1.79
N ASP A 56 10.57 -2.91 1.10
CA ASP A 56 10.25 -2.12 -0.08
C ASP A 56 10.07 -3.00 -1.32
N ASP A 57 10.90 -4.03 -1.52
CA ASP A 57 10.72 -5.01 -2.59
C ASP A 57 9.38 -5.74 -2.46
N ALA A 58 9.01 -6.17 -1.26
CA ALA A 58 7.71 -6.77 -1.00
C ALA A 58 6.56 -5.80 -1.36
N ALA A 59 6.71 -4.52 -1.01
CA ALA A 59 5.70 -3.51 -1.30
C ALA A 59 5.60 -3.19 -2.80
N LEU A 60 6.72 -3.19 -3.52
CA LEU A 60 6.78 -3.02 -4.97
C LEU A 60 6.13 -4.20 -5.70
N LEU A 61 6.45 -5.43 -5.32
CA LEU A 61 5.83 -6.64 -5.88
C LEU A 61 4.32 -6.64 -5.65
N PHE A 62 3.85 -6.20 -4.50
CA PHE A 62 2.43 -6.05 -4.23
C PHE A 62 1.76 -5.03 -5.16
N LYS A 63 2.37 -3.86 -5.39
CA LYS A 63 1.87 -2.88 -6.36
C LYS A 63 1.90 -3.43 -7.80
N ALA A 64 2.92 -4.18 -8.16
CA ALA A 64 3.03 -4.83 -9.47
C ALA A 64 1.90 -5.86 -9.68
N ALA A 65 1.65 -6.74 -8.71
CA ALA A 65 0.57 -7.73 -8.77
C ALA A 65 -0.83 -7.09 -8.86
N ALA A 66 -1.04 -5.93 -8.25
CA ALA A 66 -2.24 -5.12 -8.44
C ALA A 66 -2.35 -4.59 -9.87
N SER A 67 -1.24 -4.04 -10.41
CA SER A 67 -1.19 -3.55 -11.79
C SER A 67 -1.46 -4.65 -12.83
N GLU A 68 -0.95 -5.87 -12.61
CA GLU A 68 -1.24 -7.04 -13.46
C GLU A 68 -2.73 -7.38 -13.50
N ARG A 69 -3.45 -7.08 -12.41
CA ARG A 69 -4.92 -7.22 -12.30
C ARG A 69 -5.69 -6.00 -12.78
N LYS A 70 -4.99 -5.00 -13.32
CA LYS A 70 -5.54 -3.72 -13.77
C LYS A 70 -6.13 -2.89 -12.63
N GLU A 71 -5.61 -3.08 -11.42
CA GLU A 71 -5.96 -2.30 -10.24
C GLU A 71 -4.94 -1.16 -10.05
N ASN A 72 -5.41 0.08 -10.00
CA ASN A 72 -4.54 1.25 -9.84
C ASN A 72 -4.67 1.94 -8.48
N SER A 73 -5.55 1.46 -7.60
CA SER A 73 -5.80 2.06 -6.28
C SER A 73 -4.93 1.50 -5.16
N VAL A 74 -3.78 0.92 -5.51
CA VAL A 74 -2.78 0.38 -4.59
C VAL A 74 -1.52 1.25 -4.63
N GLY A 75 -1.09 1.69 -3.45
CA GLY A 75 0.08 2.54 -3.25
C GLY A 75 1.14 1.92 -2.33
N LEU A 76 2.25 2.63 -2.23
CA LEU A 76 3.39 2.38 -1.36
C LEU A 76 3.38 3.41 -0.23
N ILE A 77 3.62 2.96 0.99
CA ILE A 77 3.89 3.82 2.14
C ILE A 77 5.33 3.60 2.57
N PHE A 78 6.07 4.70 2.74
CA PHE A 78 7.36 4.72 3.41
C PHE A 78 7.21 5.46 4.73
N GLY A 79 7.68 4.86 5.83
CA GLY A 79 7.45 5.43 7.14
C GLY A 79 8.36 4.88 8.23
N LYS A 80 8.08 5.32 9.46
CA LYS A 80 8.73 4.83 10.68
C LYS A 80 7.84 3.82 11.38
N THR A 81 8.46 2.79 11.92
CA THR A 81 7.85 1.77 12.78
C THR A 81 8.65 1.69 14.09
N PRO A 82 8.18 0.92 15.09
CA PRO A 82 8.97 0.66 16.30
C PRO A 82 10.35 0.04 16.03
N ASN A 83 10.53 -0.62 14.88
CA ASN A 83 11.75 -1.35 14.54
C ASN A 83 12.66 -0.60 13.55
N GLY A 84 12.28 0.60 13.10
CA GLY A 84 13.06 1.37 12.13
C GLY A 84 12.23 1.88 10.96
N LEU A 85 12.90 2.23 9.86
CA LEU A 85 12.23 2.54 8.60
C LEU A 85 11.60 1.28 8.02
N HIS A 86 10.44 1.44 7.39
CA HIS A 86 9.69 0.33 6.80
C HIS A 86 8.93 0.83 5.58
N ALA A 87 8.73 -0.07 4.63
CA ALA A 87 7.85 0.11 3.50
C ALA A 87 6.70 -0.91 3.56
N TRP A 88 5.51 -0.48 3.25
CA TRP A 88 4.30 -1.32 3.19
C TRP A 88 3.31 -0.73 2.20
N ASN A 89 2.13 -1.33 2.05
CA ASN A 89 1.16 -0.87 1.06
C ASN A 89 -0.07 -0.22 1.69
N LEU A 90 -0.75 0.55 0.85
CA LEU A 90 -2.14 0.94 1.09
C LEU A 90 -2.99 0.59 -0.12
N ALA A 91 -4.28 0.39 0.12
CA ALA A 91 -5.27 0.18 -0.90
C ALA A 91 -6.48 1.06 -0.62
N MET A 92 -7.01 1.72 -1.65
CA MET A 92 -8.30 2.38 -1.54
C MET A 92 -9.42 1.39 -1.87
N CYS A 93 -10.16 0.98 -0.87
CA CYS A 93 -11.32 0.11 -1.00
C CYS A 93 -12.62 0.95 -0.98
N PRO A 94 -13.77 0.36 -1.38
CA PRO A 94 -15.08 1.02 -1.29
C PRO A 94 -15.44 1.52 0.11
N ASP A 95 -15.02 0.81 1.15
CA ASP A 95 -15.28 1.09 2.57
C ASP A 95 -14.24 2.03 3.21
N GLY A 96 -13.15 2.33 2.51
CA GLY A 96 -12.09 3.21 3.02
C GLY A 96 -10.70 2.77 2.59
N ILE A 97 -9.68 3.44 3.15
CA ILE A 97 -8.29 3.09 2.89
C ILE A 97 -7.85 2.01 3.89
N LYS A 98 -7.27 0.94 3.37
CA LYS A 98 -6.68 -0.16 4.14
C LYS A 98 -5.17 -0.13 3.99
N GLU A 99 -4.45 -0.32 5.09
CA GLU A 99 -3.00 -0.56 5.08
C GLU A 99 -2.75 -2.07 5.04
N MET A 100 -1.69 -2.48 4.36
CA MET A 100 -1.38 -3.88 4.06
C MET A 100 0.11 -4.14 4.29
N GLU A 101 0.41 -5.21 5.01
CA GLU A 101 1.75 -5.77 5.06
C GLU A 101 1.87 -6.91 4.05
N PRO A 102 2.59 -6.72 2.94
CA PRO A 102 2.74 -7.74 1.91
C PRO A 102 3.48 -8.99 2.41
N GLN A 103 4.41 -8.85 3.38
CA GLN A 103 5.23 -9.96 3.85
C GLN A 103 4.48 -11.03 4.66
N ASN A 104 3.28 -10.71 5.18
CA ASN A 104 2.50 -11.66 6.00
C ASN A 104 0.99 -11.51 5.82
N ALA A 105 0.56 -10.89 4.71
CA ALA A 105 -0.83 -10.68 4.33
C ALA A 105 -1.72 -10.00 5.40
N LYS A 106 -1.12 -9.29 6.38
CA LYS A 106 -1.91 -8.63 7.44
C LYS A 106 -2.50 -7.32 6.96
N ILE A 107 -3.79 -7.15 7.21
CA ILE A 107 -4.59 -5.99 6.83
C ILE A 107 -4.91 -5.15 8.06
N GLY A 108 -4.84 -3.84 7.89
CA GLY A 108 -5.26 -2.85 8.88
C GLY A 108 -4.12 -2.02 9.46
N LYS A 109 -4.51 -0.96 10.17
CA LYS A 109 -3.55 -0.04 10.78
C LYS A 109 -2.76 -0.73 11.88
N ARG A 110 -1.44 -0.51 11.89
CA ARG A 110 -0.52 -1.04 12.89
C ARG A 110 -0.16 0.02 13.92
N LYS A 111 -0.12 -0.40 15.19
CA LYS A 111 0.25 0.49 16.30
C LYS A 111 1.71 0.91 16.16
N GLY A 112 1.97 2.21 16.28
CA GLY A 112 3.31 2.78 16.22
C GLY A 112 3.87 2.99 14.81
N TYR A 113 3.10 2.64 13.76
CA TYR A 113 3.49 2.94 12.38
C TYR A 113 3.11 4.39 12.06
N ARG A 114 4.04 5.12 11.45
CA ARG A 114 3.88 6.51 11.07
C ARG A 114 4.30 6.68 9.61
N PRO A 115 3.34 6.77 8.68
CA PRO A 115 3.61 7.15 7.30
C PRO A 115 4.38 8.47 7.23
N ILE A 116 5.38 8.53 6.36
CA ILE A 116 6.13 9.74 6.03
C ILE A 116 5.78 10.15 4.60
N MET A 117 5.89 9.23 3.65
CA MET A 117 5.61 9.46 2.24
C MET A 117 4.71 8.37 1.71
N VAL A 118 3.81 8.75 0.81
CA VAL A 118 2.95 7.83 0.08
C VAL A 118 3.10 8.06 -1.42
N ILE A 119 3.22 6.99 -2.19
CA ILE A 119 3.19 7.03 -3.65
C ILE A 119 2.02 6.15 -4.10
N ILE A 120 1.08 6.69 -4.86
CA ILE A 120 -0.09 5.93 -5.32
C ILE A 120 -0.34 6.12 -6.80
#